data_AF-A0A542LV74-F1
#
_entry.id   AF-A0A542LV74-F1
#
_cell.length_a   1.000
_cell.length_b   1.000
_cell.length_c   1.000
_cell.angle_alpha   90.00
_cell.angle_beta   90.00
_cell.angle_gamma   90.00
#
_symmetry.space_group_name_H-M   'P 1'
#
loop_
_entity.id
_entity.type
_entity.pdbx_description
1 polymer ?
#
loop_
_entity_poly.entity_id
_entity_poly.type
_entity_poly.pdbx_seq_one_letter_code
_entity_poly.pdbx_strand_id
1 'polypeptide(L)'
;MKQLSSFAACAIVLAIAAAPAGAQDSAFIQQVEANASMATIDQIGSLGNNYATIDQVPGAFGGNNGNDARVFQSNVGNADARIYQSGDMNSYAIWQTNGQGLRAAINAFGAEMGDSGGQSNNARIDQTGVESGAAIDVAGYSSFNRADIMQSGGYNQAGIRQLYTSNNNASIYQAGYGQQATIDQRGGGGNMAMIRQGY
;
A
#
# COMPACT_ATOMS: atom_id res chain seq x y z
N MET A 1 -38.80 22.03 -10.33
CA MET A 1 -38.30 21.62 -9.00
C MET A 1 -37.10 20.69 -9.20
N LYS A 2 -35.88 21.19 -9.02
CA LYS A 2 -34.66 20.37 -8.97
C LYS A 2 -34.31 20.16 -7.49
N GLN A 3 -34.68 19.00 -6.94
CA GLN A 3 -34.08 18.43 -5.73
C GLN A 3 -33.03 17.41 -6.21
N LEU A 4 -31.94 17.09 -5.54
CA LEU A 4 -31.34 17.47 -4.27
C LEU A 4 -29.89 16.94 -4.31
N SER A 5 -28.99 17.63 -3.61
CA SER A 5 -27.76 17.14 -2.94
C SER A 5 -26.83 16.15 -3.68
N SER A 6 -25.58 16.56 -3.86
CA SER A 6 -24.46 15.61 -3.69
C SER A 6 -23.40 16.26 -2.81
N PHE A 7 -23.04 15.48 -1.79
CA PHE A 7 -22.33 15.81 -0.57
C PHE A 7 -20.97 16.48 -0.79
N ALA A 8 -20.63 17.42 0.08
CA ALA A 8 -19.23 17.80 0.28
C ALA A 8 -18.48 16.57 0.83
N ALA A 9 -17.67 15.94 -0.02
CA ALA A 9 -16.80 14.83 0.35
C ALA A 9 -15.83 15.29 1.45
N CYS A 10 -15.94 14.73 2.65
CA CYS A 10 -14.96 14.96 3.72
C CYS A 10 -13.86 13.92 3.56
N ALA A 11 -12.72 14.34 3.02
CA ALA A 11 -11.50 13.54 2.94
C ALA A 11 -10.50 14.10 3.97
N ILE A 12 -9.92 13.24 4.80
CA ILE A 12 -8.94 13.63 5.82
C ILE A 12 -7.56 13.29 5.30
N VAL A 13 -6.77 14.34 5.06
CA VAL A 13 -5.37 14.28 4.67
C VAL A 13 -4.52 14.71 5.86
N LEU A 14 -3.57 13.86 6.27
CA LEU A 14 -2.56 14.22 7.25
C LEU A 14 -1.18 13.80 6.75
N ALA A 15 -0.30 14.77 6.58
CA ALA A 15 1.12 14.54 6.29
C ALA A 15 1.95 15.19 7.41
N ILE A 16 2.63 14.37 8.20
CA ILE A 16 3.53 14.81 9.27
C ILE A 16 4.96 14.43 8.87
N ALA A 17 5.83 15.43 8.78
CA ALA A 17 7.27 15.24 8.62
C ALA A 17 8.00 15.85 9.82
N ALA A 18 8.71 15.01 10.58
CA ALA A 18 9.52 15.41 11.73
C ALA A 18 10.97 14.96 11.49
N ALA A 19 11.74 15.84 10.83
CA ALA A 19 13.08 15.57 10.34
C ALA A 19 14.13 16.50 10.98
N PRO A 20 15.36 16.04 11.26
CA PRO A 20 16.48 16.88 11.65
C PRO A 20 16.92 17.79 10.48
N ALA A 21 17.61 18.90 10.80
CA ALA A 21 18.09 19.87 9.82
C ALA A 21 18.96 19.18 8.74
N GLY A 22 18.45 19.11 7.50
CA GLY A 22 19.15 18.52 6.34
C GLY A 22 18.43 17.35 5.66
N ALA A 23 17.43 16.74 6.29
CA ALA A 23 16.59 15.72 5.65
C ALA A 23 15.50 16.39 4.79
N GLN A 24 15.43 16.05 3.50
CA GLN A 24 14.41 16.52 2.56
C GLN A 24 13.30 15.47 2.41
N ASP A 25 12.56 15.24 3.50
CA ASP A 25 11.39 14.39 3.43
C ASP A 25 10.32 15.00 2.52
N SER A 26 9.77 14.17 1.64
CA SER A 26 8.68 14.52 0.73
C SER A 26 7.49 13.62 1.01
N ALA A 27 6.39 14.22 1.46
CA ALA A 27 5.10 13.57 1.63
C ALA A 27 4.11 14.17 0.62
N PHE A 28 3.52 13.31 -0.22
CA PHE A 28 2.50 13.72 -1.18
C PHE A 28 1.24 12.86 -1.02
N ILE A 29 0.09 13.51 -0.85
CA ILE A 29 -1.22 12.84 -0.79
C ILE A 29 -2.10 13.45 -1.87
N GLN A 30 -2.62 12.60 -2.75
CA GLN A 30 -3.64 12.92 -3.73
C GLN A 30 -4.89 12.10 -3.43
N GLN A 31 -6.03 12.79 -3.32
CA GLN A 31 -7.34 12.18 -3.13
C GLN A 31 -8.29 12.76 -4.18
N VAL A 32 -8.78 11.93 -5.08
CA VAL A 32 -9.74 12.29 -6.13
C VAL A 32 -11.04 11.55 -5.85
N GLU A 33 -12.17 12.26 -5.81
CA GLU A 33 -13.52 11.70 -5.58
C GLU A 33 -13.62 10.75 -4.36
N ALA A 34 -12.85 11.05 -3.30
CA ALA A 34 -12.54 10.15 -2.20
C ALA A 34 -13.51 10.29 -1.01
N ASN A 35 -14.79 9.89 -1.14
CA ASN A 35 -15.75 10.11 -0.05
C ASN A 35 -15.44 9.22 1.16
N ALA A 36 -15.32 9.82 2.35
CA ALA A 36 -15.01 9.11 3.59
C ALA A 36 -13.69 8.31 3.53
N SER A 37 -12.79 8.65 2.61
CA SER A 37 -11.46 8.05 2.51
C SER A 37 -10.44 8.81 3.35
N MET A 38 -9.52 8.09 3.95
CA MET A 38 -8.44 8.58 4.80
C MET A 38 -7.10 8.26 4.16
N ALA A 39 -6.22 9.26 4.14
CA ALA A 39 -4.84 9.10 3.70
C ALA A 39 -3.91 9.76 4.72
N THR A 40 -2.98 8.99 5.27
CA THR A 40 -2.02 9.47 6.28
C THR A 40 -0.60 9.11 5.90
N ILE A 41 0.30 10.10 5.92
CA ILE A 41 1.73 9.91 5.81
C ILE A 41 2.38 10.43 7.09
N ASP A 42 3.08 9.54 7.80
CA ASP A 42 3.87 9.85 8.98
C ASP A 42 5.35 9.56 8.68
N GLN A 43 6.19 10.59 8.62
CA GLN A 43 7.64 10.50 8.45
C GLN A 43 8.33 11.04 9.71
N ILE A 44 8.85 10.17 10.58
CA ILE A 44 9.37 10.52 11.90
C ILE A 44 10.82 10.05 12.08
N GLY A 45 11.73 10.93 12.45
CA GLY A 45 13.11 10.53 12.77
C GLY A 45 13.95 10.22 11.52
N SER A 46 13.63 10.86 10.39
CA SER A 46 14.28 10.66 9.11
C SER A 46 15.78 10.96 9.12
N LEU A 47 16.59 10.04 8.58
CA LEU A 47 18.04 10.13 8.47
C LEU A 47 18.50 10.36 7.01
N GLY A 48 17.70 11.06 6.20
CA GLY A 48 17.97 11.28 4.77
C GLY A 48 16.73 11.80 4.04
N ASN A 49 16.68 11.59 2.72
CA ASN A 49 15.52 11.99 1.90
C ASN A 49 14.54 10.82 1.82
N ASN A 50 13.42 10.91 2.54
CA ASN A 50 12.37 9.89 2.43
C ASN A 50 11.22 10.40 1.56
N TYR A 51 10.78 9.57 0.63
CA TYR A 51 9.67 9.84 -0.26
C TYR A 51 8.49 8.96 0.13
N ALA A 52 7.36 9.60 0.41
CA ALA A 52 6.10 8.94 0.69
C ALA A 52 5.02 9.54 -0.20
N THR A 53 4.29 8.68 -0.91
CA THR A 53 3.19 9.09 -1.79
C THR A 53 1.98 8.21 -1.56
N ILE A 54 0.82 8.83 -1.37
CA ILE A 54 -0.48 8.16 -1.40
C ILE A 54 -1.30 8.80 -2.51
N ASP A 55 -1.79 7.98 -3.44
CA ASP A 55 -2.70 8.38 -4.49
C ASP A 55 -3.98 7.54 -4.41
N GLN A 56 -5.07 8.15 -3.95
CA GLN A 56 -6.39 7.57 -3.87
C GLN A 56 -7.26 8.15 -4.99
N VAL A 57 -7.56 7.34 -5.99
CA VAL A 57 -8.32 7.77 -7.18
C VAL A 57 -9.59 6.95 -7.33
N PRO A 58 -10.65 7.53 -7.94
CA PRO A 58 -11.85 6.77 -8.25
C PRO A 58 -11.54 5.65 -9.25
N GLY A 59 -12.19 4.51 -9.07
CA GLY A 59 -12.28 3.49 -10.11
C GLY A 59 -13.08 3.96 -11.32
N ALA A 60 -13.07 3.18 -12.40
CA ALA A 60 -13.65 3.51 -13.70
C ALA A 60 -15.16 3.88 -13.72
N PHE A 61 -15.90 3.63 -12.63
CA PHE A 61 -17.35 3.90 -12.52
C PHE A 61 -17.74 4.84 -11.38
N GLY A 62 -16.77 5.56 -10.79
CA GLY A 62 -16.98 6.28 -9.54
C GLY A 62 -16.95 5.30 -8.37
N GLY A 63 -16.02 5.51 -7.46
CA GLY A 63 -15.72 4.56 -6.39
C GLY A 63 -14.33 4.81 -5.84
N ASN A 64 -14.29 5.65 -4.81
CA ASN A 64 -13.17 5.84 -3.90
C ASN A 64 -13.77 6.11 -2.51
N ASN A 65 -14.69 5.25 -2.09
CA ASN A 65 -15.43 5.43 -0.86
C ASN A 65 -14.84 4.60 0.28
N GLY A 66 -14.48 5.25 1.39
CA GLY A 66 -14.05 4.56 2.60
C GLY A 66 -12.67 3.89 2.49
N ASN A 67 -11.82 4.35 1.58
CA ASN A 67 -10.46 3.83 1.45
C ASN A 67 -9.56 4.37 2.56
N ASP A 68 -8.77 3.52 3.20
CA ASP A 68 -7.77 3.88 4.19
C ASP A 68 -6.37 3.58 3.66
N ALA A 69 -5.53 4.60 3.51
CA ALA A 69 -4.14 4.46 3.11
C ALA A 69 -3.22 5.07 4.17
N ARG A 70 -2.21 4.32 4.58
CA ARG A 70 -1.21 4.78 5.55
C ARG A 70 0.21 4.47 5.11
N VAL A 71 1.05 5.49 5.08
CA VAL A 71 2.51 5.33 5.02
C VAL A 71 3.09 5.76 6.36
N PHE A 72 3.88 4.89 6.98
CA PHE A 72 4.63 5.15 8.20
C PHE A 72 6.11 4.87 7.95
N GLN A 73 6.93 5.93 7.97
CA GLN A 73 8.36 5.88 7.79
C GLN A 73 9.02 6.39 9.08
N SER A 74 9.72 5.52 9.82
CA SER A 74 10.35 5.92 11.08
C SER A 74 11.81 5.50 11.22
N ASN A 75 12.69 6.43 11.54
CA ASN A 75 14.14 6.19 11.61
C ASN A 75 14.70 5.58 10.32
N VAL A 76 14.23 6.09 9.18
CA VAL A 76 14.66 5.63 7.86
C VAL A 76 15.38 6.72 7.08
N GLY A 77 16.27 6.32 6.16
CA GLY A 77 16.89 7.23 5.20
C GLY A 77 16.83 6.65 3.79
N ASN A 78 16.64 7.53 2.80
CA ASN A 78 16.51 7.15 1.39
C ASN A 78 15.40 6.12 1.13
N ALA A 79 14.32 6.17 1.92
CA ALA A 79 13.20 5.26 1.79
C ALA A 79 12.16 5.80 0.79
N ASP A 80 11.57 4.90 0.00
CA ASP A 80 10.50 5.19 -0.96
C ASP A 80 9.29 4.31 -0.63
N ALA A 81 8.15 4.95 -0.38
CA ALA A 81 6.88 4.32 -0.08
C ALA A 81 5.78 4.90 -0.96
N ARG A 82 5.17 4.06 -1.80
CA ARG A 82 4.07 4.46 -2.68
C ARG A 82 2.84 3.59 -2.47
N ILE A 83 1.71 4.21 -2.16
CA ILE A 83 0.40 3.57 -2.20
C ILE A 83 -0.39 4.19 -3.34
N TYR A 84 -0.81 3.36 -4.29
CA TYR A 84 -1.81 3.70 -5.29
C TYR A 84 -3.06 2.85 -5.05
N GLN A 85 -4.20 3.50 -4.84
CA GLN A 85 -5.43 2.87 -4.39
C GLN A 85 -6.62 3.37 -5.19
N SER A 86 -7.35 2.45 -5.81
CA SER A 86 -8.69 2.69 -6.36
C SER A 86 -9.69 1.65 -5.87
N GLY A 87 -10.99 1.87 -6.15
CA GLY A 87 -12.07 1.02 -5.64
C GLY A 87 -12.60 1.50 -4.28
N ASP A 88 -13.35 0.66 -3.57
CA ASP A 88 -14.04 1.06 -2.33
C ASP A 88 -13.61 0.20 -1.13
N MET A 89 -13.59 0.81 0.06
CA MET A 89 -13.34 0.16 1.35
C MET A 89 -12.02 -0.62 1.44
N ASN A 90 -11.02 -0.24 0.66
CA ASN A 90 -9.71 -0.88 0.68
C ASN A 90 -8.85 -0.30 1.81
N SER A 91 -8.00 -1.12 2.45
CA SER A 91 -7.10 -0.68 3.52
C SER A 91 -5.66 -1.07 3.19
N TYR A 92 -4.80 -0.08 2.94
CA TYR A 92 -3.41 -0.29 2.54
C TYR A 92 -2.43 0.41 3.44
N ALA A 93 -1.38 -0.30 3.82
CA ALA A 93 -0.38 0.22 4.74
C ALA A 93 1.05 -0.13 4.32
N ILE A 94 1.93 0.87 4.33
CA ILE A 94 3.38 0.69 4.19
C ILE A 94 4.04 1.16 5.46
N TRP A 95 4.84 0.30 6.06
CA TRP A 95 5.57 0.53 7.29
C TRP A 95 7.05 0.25 7.05
N GLN A 96 7.86 1.29 7.07
CA GLN A 96 9.30 1.22 6.87
C GLN A 96 9.97 1.79 8.12
N THR A 97 10.67 0.94 8.87
CA THR A 97 11.30 1.39 10.13
C THR A 97 12.75 0.97 10.25
N ASN A 98 13.56 1.79 10.94
CA ASN A 98 14.95 1.50 11.29
C ASN A 98 15.77 0.95 10.12
N GLY A 99 15.92 1.75 9.06
CA GLY A 99 16.47 1.24 7.81
C GLY A 99 17.01 2.27 6.83
N GLN A 100 17.66 1.79 5.78
CA GLN A 100 18.23 2.63 4.72
C GLN A 100 17.88 2.03 3.36
N GLY A 101 17.41 2.86 2.43
CA GLY A 101 17.13 2.41 1.06
C GLY A 101 15.96 1.42 0.92
N LEU A 102 15.01 1.46 1.85
CA LEU A 102 13.81 0.62 1.81
C LEU A 102 12.86 1.10 0.70
N ARG A 103 12.37 0.17 -0.12
CA ARG A 103 11.41 0.47 -1.20
C ARG A 103 10.17 -0.40 -1.06
N ALA A 104 9.01 0.25 -0.99
CA ALA A 104 7.72 -0.41 -0.88
C ALA A 104 6.71 0.23 -1.84
N ALA A 105 6.00 -0.61 -2.59
CA ALA A 105 4.89 -0.18 -3.42
C ALA A 105 3.67 -1.08 -3.19
N ILE A 106 2.50 -0.46 -2.99
CA ILE A 106 1.21 -1.13 -3.05
C ILE A 106 0.45 -0.53 -4.23
N ASN A 107 0.21 -1.32 -5.26
CA ASN A 107 -0.62 -0.92 -6.40
C ASN A 107 -1.91 -1.72 -6.38
N ALA A 108 -3.02 -1.04 -6.12
CA ALA A 108 -4.33 -1.64 -6.08
C ALA A 108 -5.26 -1.00 -7.11
N PHE A 109 -5.44 -1.68 -8.24
CA PHE A 109 -6.31 -1.23 -9.32
C PHE A 109 -7.65 -1.98 -9.26
N GLY A 110 -8.76 -1.26 -9.06
CA GLY A 110 -10.05 -1.73 -9.55
C GLY A 110 -9.98 -1.91 -11.06
N ALA A 111 -10.48 -3.03 -11.59
CA ALA A 111 -10.36 -3.38 -13.01
C ALA A 111 -10.73 -2.22 -13.95
N GLU A 112 -9.90 -1.97 -14.98
CA GLU A 112 -10.32 -1.20 -16.14
C GLU A 112 -11.42 -1.98 -16.88
N MET A 113 -12.54 -1.30 -17.13
CA MET A 113 -13.76 -1.73 -17.85
C MET A 113 -14.76 -2.64 -17.08
N GLY A 114 -15.98 -2.13 -16.99
CA GLY A 114 -17.23 -2.91 -16.90
C GLY A 114 -17.94 -3.04 -15.55
N ASP A 115 -17.25 -3.28 -14.43
CA ASP A 115 -17.94 -3.76 -13.22
C ASP A 115 -17.23 -3.35 -11.92
N SER A 116 -18.01 -3.31 -10.83
CA SER A 116 -17.65 -2.86 -9.48
C SER A 116 -16.19 -3.15 -9.11
N GLY A 117 -15.37 -2.10 -9.00
CA GLY A 117 -13.95 -2.20 -8.68
C GLY A 117 -13.70 -2.98 -7.40
N GLY A 118 -12.48 -3.54 -7.24
CA GLY A 118 -12.14 -4.38 -6.09
C GLY A 118 -12.51 -3.75 -4.75
N GLN A 119 -13.22 -4.51 -3.92
CA GLN A 119 -13.76 -4.05 -2.64
C GLN A 119 -13.13 -4.79 -1.47
N SER A 120 -12.92 -4.07 -0.36
CA SER A 120 -12.53 -4.66 0.94
C SER A 120 -11.24 -5.48 0.89
N ASN A 121 -10.27 -5.08 0.07
CA ASN A 121 -8.95 -5.69 0.07
C ASN A 121 -8.07 -5.05 1.16
N ASN A 122 -7.19 -5.86 1.73
CA ASN A 122 -6.20 -5.45 2.70
C ASN A 122 -4.80 -5.81 2.19
N ALA A 123 -3.91 -4.83 2.12
CA ALA A 123 -2.51 -5.07 1.79
C ALA A 123 -1.59 -4.32 2.74
N ARG A 124 -0.55 -5.01 3.20
CA ARG A 124 0.43 -4.45 4.12
C ARG A 124 1.85 -4.86 3.75
N ILE A 125 2.74 -3.88 3.79
CA ILE A 125 4.18 -4.08 3.66
C ILE A 125 4.84 -3.57 4.96
N ASP A 126 5.54 -4.46 5.66
CA ASP A 126 6.44 -4.14 6.78
C ASP A 126 7.89 -4.42 6.36
N GLN A 127 8.75 -3.40 6.39
CA GLN A 127 10.17 -3.51 6.07
C GLN A 127 11.05 -2.90 7.15
N THR A 128 12.14 -3.61 7.47
CA THR A 128 13.20 -3.16 8.36
C THR A 128 14.57 -3.56 7.81
N GLY A 129 15.61 -2.79 8.13
CA GLY A 129 16.98 -3.07 7.70
C GLY A 129 17.41 -2.30 6.45
N VAL A 130 18.13 -2.94 5.52
CA VAL A 130 18.84 -2.23 4.45
C VAL A 130 18.47 -2.72 3.04
N GLU A 131 18.30 -1.79 2.11
CA GLU A 131 18.19 -2.01 0.67
C GLU A 131 17.21 -3.12 0.25
N SER A 132 16.09 -3.24 0.97
CA SER A 132 15.05 -4.25 0.69
C SER A 132 13.90 -3.66 -0.12
N GLY A 133 13.36 -4.47 -1.03
CA GLY A 133 12.27 -4.12 -1.95
C GLY A 133 11.05 -5.01 -1.75
N ALA A 134 9.88 -4.41 -1.66
CA ALA A 134 8.60 -5.11 -1.55
C ALA A 134 7.56 -4.48 -2.48
N ALA A 135 6.79 -5.32 -3.16
CA ALA A 135 5.68 -4.88 -3.98
C ALA A 135 4.45 -5.77 -3.76
N ILE A 136 3.29 -5.14 -3.59
CA ILE A 136 2.00 -5.83 -3.61
C ILE A 136 1.15 -5.25 -4.72
N ASP A 137 0.73 -6.11 -5.64
CA ASP A 137 -0.17 -5.78 -6.73
C ASP A 137 -1.51 -6.52 -6.54
N VAL A 138 -2.57 -5.80 -6.16
CA VAL A 138 -3.93 -6.33 -6.05
C VAL A 138 -4.76 -5.74 -7.18
N ALA A 139 -5.08 -6.53 -8.20
CA ALA A 139 -5.79 -6.01 -9.37
C ALA A 139 -6.82 -7.00 -9.92
N GLY A 140 -7.62 -6.53 -10.88
CA GLY A 140 -8.79 -7.27 -11.39
C GLY A 140 -9.99 -7.13 -10.46
N TYR A 141 -11.06 -7.91 -10.69
CA TYR A 141 -12.28 -7.94 -9.86
C TYR A 141 -12.03 -8.57 -8.47
N SER A 142 -10.97 -8.13 -7.82
CA SER A 142 -10.42 -8.72 -6.62
C SER A 142 -11.16 -8.21 -5.39
N SER A 143 -11.79 -9.09 -4.62
CA SER A 143 -12.55 -8.72 -3.42
C SER A 143 -12.14 -9.53 -2.20
N PHE A 144 -12.11 -8.90 -1.03
CA PHE A 144 -11.78 -9.56 0.25
C PHE A 144 -10.42 -10.26 0.27
N ASN A 145 -9.46 -9.81 -0.55
CA ASN A 145 -8.12 -10.40 -0.54
C ASN A 145 -7.25 -9.76 0.53
N ARG A 146 -6.34 -10.57 1.07
CA ARG A 146 -5.33 -10.17 2.02
C ARG A 146 -3.94 -10.48 1.47
N ALA A 147 -3.08 -9.47 1.45
CA ALA A 147 -1.68 -9.61 1.04
C ALA A 147 -0.77 -8.98 2.10
N ASP A 148 0.14 -9.77 2.67
CA ASP A 148 1.08 -9.30 3.69
C ASP A 148 2.52 -9.63 3.28
N ILE A 149 3.39 -8.62 3.23
CA ILE A 149 4.84 -8.80 3.08
C ILE A 149 5.52 -8.28 4.35
N MET A 150 6.31 -9.13 5.00
CA MET A 150 7.18 -8.76 6.12
C MET A 150 8.64 -9.13 5.79
N GLN A 151 9.51 -8.13 5.75
CA GLN A 151 10.94 -8.30 5.48
C GLN A 151 11.80 -7.70 6.59
N SER A 152 12.78 -8.45 7.05
CA SER A 152 13.84 -7.98 7.94
C SER A 152 15.21 -8.41 7.44
N GLY A 153 16.20 -7.53 7.62
CA GLY A 153 17.58 -7.77 7.20
C GLY A 153 17.98 -6.94 5.99
N GLY A 154 18.68 -7.54 5.02
CA GLY A 154 19.32 -6.81 3.94
C GLY A 154 18.98 -7.37 2.56
N TYR A 155 18.80 -6.51 1.57
CA TYR A 155 18.76 -6.93 0.16
C TYR A 155 17.66 -7.96 -0.16
N ASN A 156 16.56 -7.95 0.58
CA ASN A 156 15.46 -8.88 0.34
C ASN A 156 14.51 -8.32 -0.73
N GLN A 157 13.99 -9.20 -1.58
CA GLN A 157 12.99 -8.89 -2.61
C GLN A 157 11.75 -9.76 -2.44
N ALA A 158 10.59 -9.14 -2.26
CA ALA A 158 9.31 -9.81 -2.10
C ALA A 158 8.25 -9.21 -3.01
N GLY A 159 7.47 -10.08 -3.65
CA GLY A 159 6.35 -9.68 -4.51
C GLY A 159 5.11 -10.53 -4.23
N ILE A 160 3.97 -9.88 -3.99
CA ILE A 160 2.67 -10.56 -3.98
C ILE A 160 1.84 -9.99 -5.11
N ARG A 161 1.24 -10.87 -5.92
CA ARG A 161 0.31 -10.49 -6.97
C ARG A 161 -0.99 -11.29 -6.85
N GLN A 162 -2.10 -10.60 -6.67
CA GLN A 162 -3.44 -11.17 -6.57
C GLN A 162 -4.32 -10.60 -7.69
N LEU A 163 -4.58 -11.41 -8.73
CA LEU A 163 -5.33 -11.00 -9.91
C LEU A 163 -6.64 -11.75 -10.08
N TYR A 164 -7.76 -11.01 -10.15
CA TYR A 164 -9.10 -11.57 -10.37
C TYR A 164 -9.48 -12.61 -9.28
N THR A 165 -9.20 -12.32 -8.01
CA THR A 165 -9.34 -13.28 -6.91
C THR A 165 -10.38 -12.86 -5.88
N SER A 166 -11.03 -13.80 -5.19
CA SER A 166 -11.91 -13.45 -4.06
C SER A 166 -11.56 -14.22 -2.79
N ASN A 167 -11.47 -13.55 -1.64
CA ASN A 167 -11.14 -14.21 -0.36
C ASN A 167 -9.79 -14.95 -0.35
N ASN A 168 -8.78 -14.48 -1.09
CA ASN A 168 -7.46 -15.09 -1.08
C ASN A 168 -6.55 -14.45 -0.01
N ASN A 169 -5.67 -15.26 0.56
CA ASN A 169 -4.65 -14.82 1.53
C ASN A 169 -3.26 -15.20 1.00
N ALA A 170 -2.39 -14.20 0.86
CA ALA A 170 -1.00 -14.36 0.47
C ALA A 170 -0.10 -13.70 1.52
N SER A 171 0.92 -14.43 1.98
CA SER A 171 1.88 -13.89 2.95
C SER A 171 3.32 -14.26 2.60
N ILE A 172 4.23 -13.28 2.64
CA ILE A 172 5.67 -13.48 2.48
C ILE A 172 6.36 -13.00 3.75
N TYR A 173 7.16 -13.88 4.36
CA TYR A 173 8.09 -13.54 5.43
C TYR A 173 9.53 -13.85 5.00
N GLN A 174 10.40 -12.84 5.06
CA GLN A 174 11.83 -12.98 4.78
C GLN A 174 12.65 -12.36 5.90
N ALA A 175 13.54 -13.15 6.52
CA ALA A 175 14.43 -12.67 7.57
C ALA A 175 15.88 -13.06 7.23
N GLY A 176 16.78 -12.09 7.01
CA GLY A 176 18.16 -12.35 6.61
C GLY A 176 18.60 -11.55 5.39
N TYR A 177 19.58 -12.07 4.64
CA TYR A 177 20.26 -11.33 3.57
C TYR A 177 20.00 -11.96 2.18
N GLY A 178 19.60 -11.16 1.20
CA GLY A 178 19.55 -11.56 -0.22
C GLY A 178 18.45 -12.56 -0.58
N GLN A 179 17.33 -12.56 0.13
CA GLN A 179 16.21 -13.47 -0.15
C GLN A 179 15.33 -12.96 -1.29
N GLN A 180 14.79 -13.89 -2.08
CA GLN A 180 13.82 -13.58 -3.13
C GLN A 180 12.58 -14.48 -2.98
N ALA A 181 11.40 -13.87 -2.93
CA ALA A 181 10.12 -14.55 -2.78
C ALA A 181 9.06 -13.90 -3.67
N THR A 182 8.22 -14.73 -4.29
CA THR A 182 7.08 -14.25 -5.08
C THR A 182 5.89 -15.17 -4.92
N ILE A 183 4.72 -14.59 -4.64
CA ILE A 183 3.44 -15.29 -4.67
C ILE A 183 2.61 -14.68 -5.80
N ASP A 184 2.14 -15.53 -6.72
CA ASP A 184 1.18 -15.14 -7.77
C ASP A 184 -0.09 -15.98 -7.62
N GLN A 185 -1.19 -15.34 -7.23
CA GLN A 185 -2.53 -15.94 -7.16
C GLN A 185 -3.40 -15.33 -8.26
N ARG A 186 -3.82 -16.14 -9.24
CA ARG A 186 -4.68 -15.72 -10.34
C ARG A 186 -5.97 -16.52 -10.33
N GLY A 187 -7.12 -15.85 -10.34
CA GLY A 187 -8.42 -16.50 -10.39
C GLY A 187 -8.79 -17.30 -9.13
N GLY A 188 -10.06 -17.68 -9.04
CA GLY A 188 -10.58 -18.51 -7.95
C GLY A 188 -10.76 -17.74 -6.63
N GLY A 189 -11.18 -18.47 -5.60
CA GLY A 189 -11.35 -17.90 -4.28
C GLY A 189 -11.02 -18.85 -3.13
N GLY A 190 -10.66 -18.29 -1.98
CA GLY A 190 -10.24 -19.04 -0.79
C GLY A 190 -8.82 -19.61 -0.86
N ASN A 191 -7.97 -19.15 -1.78
CA ASN A 191 -6.60 -19.64 -1.88
C ASN A 191 -5.73 -19.07 -0.77
N MET A 192 -4.91 -19.92 -0.15
CA MET A 192 -3.90 -19.52 0.84
C MET A 192 -2.50 -19.87 0.35
N ALA A 193 -1.60 -18.89 0.32
CA ALA A 193 -0.19 -19.09 -0.02
C ALA A 193 0.69 -18.41 1.01
N MET A 194 1.74 -19.11 1.45
CA MET A 194 2.71 -18.59 2.40
C MET A 194 4.13 -18.96 1.97
N ILE A 195 5.01 -17.96 1.92
CA ILE A 195 6.45 -18.17 1.81
C ILE A 195 7.09 -17.69 3.11
N ARG A 196 7.89 -18.56 3.73
CA ARG A 196 8.75 -18.21 4.86
C ARG A 196 10.18 -18.57 4.51
N GLN A 197 11.03 -17.57 4.40
CA GLN A 197 12.48 -17.73 4.20
C GLN A 197 13.21 -17.12 5.39
N GLY A 198 14.28 -17.79 5.81
CA GLY A 198 15.13 -17.40 6.92
C GLY A 198 16.51 -17.99 6.73
N TYR A 199 17.53 -17.30 7.22
CA TYR A 199 18.90 -17.82 7.35
C TYR A 199 19.34 -17.73 8.81
#